data_AF-A0A5N5EET8-F1
#
_entry.id   AF-A0A5N5EET8-F1
#
_cell.length_a   1.000
_cell.length_b   1.000
_cell.length_c   1.000
_cell.angle_alpha   90.00
_cell.angle_beta   90.00
_cell.angle_gamma   90.00
#
_symmetry.space_group_name_H-M   'P 1'
#
loop_
_entity.id
_entity.type
_entity.pdbx_description
1 polymer ?
#
loop_
_entity_poly.entity_id
_entity_poly.type
_entity_poly.pdbx_seq_one_letter_code
_entity_poly.pdbx_strand_id
1 'polypeptide(L)'
;CEETTEELINAGYCSIDHTIGWDRELLLPEVREKFGEVAVAFIFAHEYGHAVQRKAGIVGGKRDAALVREQQADCFGGAFLRHVAEDKAAHFTMNTSDGLNKVLASAVAIRDEDPNDPESHHGSAFERVTATQIGFTDGAGACAKMDADEIESRRADLPQQFAEGNDSGELPVTEATLDEFVKTFQAIFDLPEPPKVVFTGADTGCSDAVATEPVSYCPSTNTIGISVDDLAERGTPGRVGRRELIQTNITGDYNAYVLLASRYTLAMQKENGQSLDTPQTALRAACLSGVITAALSPTNAAASGAQVTLSPGDLDEAVSGLLTDGLAASDVNGETVPSGFARVDAFRTGVLGGREVCDSRYTE
;
A
#
# COMPACT_ATOMS: atom_id res chain seq x y z
N CYS A 1 7.41 -30.84 8.15
CA CYS A 1 8.02 -31.38 9.39
C CYS A 1 7.25 -32.61 9.88
N GLU A 2 6.56 -33.33 8.97
CA GLU A 2 5.63 -34.42 9.30
C GLU A 2 4.48 -34.07 10.28
N GLU A 3 4.29 -32.80 10.60
CA GLU A 3 3.14 -32.31 11.38
C GLU A 3 1.90 -32.13 10.49
N THR A 4 0.72 -32.32 11.08
CA THR A 4 -0.55 -32.09 10.40
C THR A 4 -0.82 -30.60 10.26
N THR A 5 -1.36 -30.17 9.11
CA THR A 5 -1.89 -28.81 8.90
C THR A 5 -3.37 -28.72 9.27
N GLU A 6 -3.96 -29.78 9.83
CA GLU A 6 -5.33 -29.79 10.34
C GLU A 6 -5.48 -28.70 11.42
N GLU A 7 -6.49 -27.82 11.27
CA GLU A 7 -6.74 -26.63 12.09
C GLU A 7 -5.74 -25.46 11.94
N LEU A 8 -4.71 -25.58 11.09
CA LEU A 8 -3.79 -24.50 10.76
C LEU A 8 -4.18 -23.87 9.42
N ILE A 9 -4.85 -22.72 9.45
CA ILE A 9 -5.19 -21.93 8.25
C ILE A 9 -3.92 -21.22 7.76
N ASN A 10 -2.98 -21.98 7.19
CA ASN A 10 -1.70 -21.45 6.73
C ASN A 10 -1.07 -22.28 5.59
N ALA A 11 -0.05 -21.74 4.95
CA ALA A 11 0.97 -22.47 4.19
C ALA A 11 2.32 -22.35 4.92
N GLY A 12 3.25 -23.27 4.66
CA GLY A 12 4.52 -23.22 5.36
C GLY A 12 5.59 -24.16 4.81
N TYR A 13 6.80 -23.63 4.67
CA TYR A 13 8.01 -24.39 4.38
C TYR A 13 8.68 -24.93 5.65
N CYS A 14 8.87 -26.25 5.70
CA CYS A 14 9.63 -26.89 6.77
C CYS A 14 11.12 -26.96 6.42
N SER A 15 11.94 -26.33 7.27
CA SER A 15 13.40 -26.31 7.10
C SER A 15 14.12 -27.63 7.46
N ILE A 16 13.44 -28.56 8.14
CA ILE A 16 13.99 -29.86 8.60
C ILE A 16 13.98 -30.88 7.46
N ASP A 17 12.83 -31.07 6.82
CA ASP A 17 12.58 -32.09 5.80
C ASP A 17 12.41 -31.51 4.38
N HIS A 18 12.49 -30.18 4.24
CA HIS A 18 12.36 -29.45 2.97
C HIS A 18 11.01 -29.65 2.26
N THR A 19 9.95 -29.85 3.03
CA THR A 19 8.57 -29.95 2.53
C THR A 19 7.84 -28.61 2.60
N ILE A 20 6.81 -28.43 1.77
CA ILE A 20 5.83 -27.34 1.87
C ILE A 20 4.49 -27.98 2.24
N GLY A 21 3.92 -27.56 3.36
CA GLY A 21 2.57 -27.90 3.79
C GLY A 21 1.60 -26.74 3.51
N TRP A 22 0.33 -27.03 3.32
CA TRP A 22 -0.71 -26.02 3.14
C TRP A 22 -2.08 -26.52 3.55
N ASP A 23 -2.93 -25.59 3.98
CA ASP A 23 -4.35 -25.85 4.18
C ASP A 23 -5.11 -25.88 2.85
N ARG A 24 -5.58 -27.08 2.50
CA ARG A 24 -6.35 -27.35 1.28
C ARG A 24 -7.85 -27.17 1.45
N GLU A 25 -8.35 -26.98 2.67
CA GLU A 25 -9.77 -26.93 3.02
C GLU A 25 -10.29 -25.51 3.19
N LEU A 26 -9.55 -24.62 3.86
CA LEU A 26 -9.98 -23.25 4.12
C LEU A 26 -9.13 -22.22 3.37
N LEU A 27 -7.82 -22.15 3.65
CA LEU A 27 -6.93 -21.11 3.10
C LEU A 27 -6.90 -21.07 1.57
N LEU A 28 -6.42 -22.15 0.92
CA LEU A 28 -6.25 -22.12 -0.54
C LEU A 28 -7.57 -21.97 -1.31
N PRO A 29 -8.69 -22.61 -0.89
CA PRO A 29 -9.99 -22.34 -1.47
C PRO A 29 -10.42 -20.88 -1.37
N GLU A 30 -10.28 -20.26 -0.19
CA GLU A 30 -10.62 -18.85 0.05
C GLU A 30 -9.77 -17.91 -0.82
N VAL A 31 -8.44 -18.12 -0.85
CA VAL A 31 -7.52 -17.31 -1.68
C VAL A 31 -7.85 -17.45 -3.16
N ARG A 32 -8.13 -18.67 -3.63
CA ARG A 32 -8.50 -18.91 -5.02
C ARG A 32 -9.82 -18.23 -5.38
N GLU A 33 -10.80 -18.28 -4.50
CA GLU A 33 -12.10 -17.64 -4.71
C GLU A 33 -11.97 -16.12 -4.79
N LYS A 34 -11.22 -15.51 -3.87
CA LYS A 34 -11.09 -14.05 -3.74
C LYS A 34 -10.09 -13.43 -4.72
N PHE A 35 -8.97 -14.11 -4.99
CA PHE A 35 -7.83 -13.53 -5.71
C PHE A 35 -7.41 -14.36 -6.94
N GLY A 36 -7.98 -15.54 -7.15
CA GLY A 36 -7.70 -16.38 -8.32
C GLY A 36 -6.48 -17.28 -8.19
N GLU A 37 -6.23 -18.09 -9.23
CA GLU A 37 -5.22 -19.16 -9.20
C GLU A 37 -3.78 -18.65 -9.11
N VAL A 38 -3.49 -17.48 -9.67
CA VAL A 38 -2.15 -16.89 -9.63
C VAL A 38 -1.77 -16.46 -8.21
N ALA A 39 -2.74 -16.04 -7.39
CA ALA A 39 -2.50 -15.75 -5.98
C ALA A 39 -2.15 -17.02 -5.18
N VAL A 40 -2.77 -18.16 -5.51
CA VAL A 40 -2.35 -19.46 -4.95
C VAL A 40 -0.92 -19.79 -5.36
N ALA A 41 -0.57 -19.57 -6.64
CA ALA A 41 0.81 -19.77 -7.11
C ALA A 41 1.81 -18.84 -6.40
N PHE A 42 1.41 -17.61 -6.06
CA PHE A 42 2.22 -16.68 -5.27
C PHE A 42 2.51 -17.21 -3.87
N ILE A 43 1.51 -17.74 -3.15
CA ILE A 43 1.72 -18.38 -1.83
C ILE A 43 2.77 -19.48 -1.94
N PHE A 44 2.65 -20.38 -2.92
CA PHE A 44 3.66 -21.42 -3.13
C PHE A 44 5.03 -20.86 -3.50
N ALA A 45 5.09 -19.77 -4.27
CA ALA A 45 6.34 -19.12 -4.62
C ALA A 45 7.02 -18.45 -3.41
N HIS A 46 6.24 -17.88 -2.49
CA HIS A 46 6.71 -17.40 -1.19
C HIS A 46 7.33 -18.55 -0.39
N GLU A 47 6.60 -19.66 -0.19
CA GLU A 47 7.12 -20.82 0.55
C GLU A 47 8.37 -21.42 -0.10
N TYR A 48 8.40 -21.45 -1.43
CA TYR A 48 9.58 -21.86 -2.18
C TYR A 48 10.75 -20.87 -2.01
N GLY A 49 10.45 -19.58 -1.81
CA GLY A 49 11.39 -18.55 -1.42
C GLY A 49 12.18 -18.92 -0.16
N HIS A 50 11.52 -19.45 0.87
CA HIS A 50 12.23 -19.98 2.04
C HIS A 50 13.17 -21.15 1.72
N ALA A 51 12.78 -22.02 0.78
CA ALA A 51 13.64 -23.09 0.31
C ALA A 51 14.89 -22.53 -0.41
N VAL A 52 14.72 -21.50 -1.24
CA VAL A 52 15.83 -20.78 -1.90
C VAL A 52 16.76 -20.16 -0.88
N GLN A 53 16.23 -19.42 0.10
CA GLN A 53 17.01 -18.80 1.17
C GLN A 53 17.87 -19.82 1.92
N ARG A 54 17.26 -20.94 2.31
CA ARG A 54 17.92 -22.01 3.06
C ARG A 54 19.04 -22.66 2.25
N LYS A 55 18.79 -22.96 0.96
CA LYS A 55 19.77 -23.59 0.07
C LYS A 55 20.91 -22.63 -0.30
N ALA A 56 20.62 -21.33 -0.43
CA ALA A 56 21.61 -20.30 -0.72
C ALA A 56 22.43 -19.89 0.52
N GLY A 57 21.97 -20.21 1.73
CA GLY A 57 22.65 -19.87 2.98
C GLY A 57 22.60 -18.37 3.31
N ILE A 58 21.60 -17.65 2.79
CA ILE A 58 21.45 -16.19 2.95
C ILE A 58 20.62 -15.80 4.18
N VAL A 59 20.20 -16.78 4.98
CA VAL A 59 19.49 -16.58 6.25
C VAL A 59 20.15 -17.42 7.35
N GLY A 60 20.64 -16.76 8.41
CA GLY A 60 21.25 -17.43 9.56
C GLY A 60 21.57 -16.52 10.77
N GLY A 61 20.92 -16.77 11.92
CA GLY A 61 21.28 -16.24 13.25
C GLY A 61 20.49 -15.01 13.77
N LYS A 62 20.28 -14.94 15.11
CA LYS A 62 19.27 -14.14 15.86
C LYS A 62 19.47 -12.62 15.90
N ARG A 63 18.46 -11.84 15.49
CA ARG A 63 17.51 -11.10 16.35
C ARG A 63 16.42 -10.35 15.54
N ASP A 64 16.63 -10.19 14.22
CA ASP A 64 15.65 -9.66 13.25
C ASP A 64 15.37 -10.64 12.08
N ALA A 65 15.57 -11.95 12.34
CA ALA A 65 15.58 -12.97 11.28
C ALA A 65 14.20 -13.36 10.73
N ALA A 66 13.11 -13.12 11.46
CA ALA A 66 11.77 -13.50 11.01
C ALA A 66 11.34 -12.63 9.83
N LEU A 67 11.20 -11.33 10.06
CA LEU A 67 10.79 -10.38 9.04
C LEU A 67 11.73 -10.36 7.81
N VAL A 68 13.05 -10.39 8.00
CA VAL A 68 13.99 -10.47 6.87
C VAL A 68 13.70 -11.72 6.03
N ARG A 69 13.48 -12.87 6.66
CA ARG A 69 13.14 -14.11 5.95
C ARG A 69 11.80 -13.99 5.22
N GLU A 70 10.78 -13.44 5.85
CA GLU A 70 9.44 -13.31 5.23
C GLU A 70 9.48 -12.32 4.05
N GLN A 71 10.10 -11.15 4.22
CA GLN A 71 10.29 -10.14 3.16
C GLN A 71 11.12 -10.69 2.00
N GLN A 72 12.20 -11.42 2.27
CA GLN A 72 12.96 -12.09 1.21
C GLN A 72 12.10 -13.12 0.46
N ALA A 73 11.19 -13.82 1.15
CA ALA A 73 10.32 -14.82 0.54
C ALA A 73 9.25 -14.19 -0.35
N ASP A 74 8.60 -13.12 0.11
CA ASP A 74 7.72 -12.28 -0.71
C ASP A 74 8.45 -11.73 -1.94
N CYS A 75 9.71 -11.28 -1.79
CA CYS A 75 10.54 -10.85 -2.91
C CYS A 75 10.82 -11.98 -3.91
N PHE A 76 11.18 -13.18 -3.45
CA PHE A 76 11.34 -14.32 -4.38
C PHE A 76 10.01 -14.69 -5.05
N GLY A 77 8.89 -14.57 -4.35
CA GLY A 77 7.54 -14.65 -4.92
C GLY A 77 7.36 -13.65 -6.06
N GLY A 78 7.68 -12.37 -5.83
CA GLY A 78 7.68 -11.32 -6.85
C GLY A 78 8.53 -11.65 -8.08
N ALA A 79 9.73 -12.18 -7.87
CA ALA A 79 10.60 -12.60 -8.97
C ALA A 79 10.00 -13.76 -9.79
N PHE A 80 9.27 -14.67 -9.15
CA PHE A 80 8.49 -15.69 -9.86
C PHE A 80 7.30 -15.09 -10.62
N LEU A 81 6.59 -14.13 -10.04
CA LEU A 81 5.48 -13.45 -10.74
C LEU A 81 5.96 -12.76 -12.02
N ARG A 82 7.15 -12.14 -11.99
CA ARG A 82 7.78 -11.60 -13.21
C ARG A 82 7.97 -12.68 -14.28
N HIS A 83 8.44 -13.86 -13.88
CA HIS A 83 8.61 -15.00 -14.80
C HIS A 83 7.29 -15.46 -15.44
N VAL A 84 6.19 -15.44 -14.66
CA VAL A 84 4.84 -15.73 -15.17
C VAL A 84 4.35 -14.63 -16.11
N ALA A 85 4.55 -13.35 -15.77
CA ALA A 85 4.14 -12.21 -16.60
C ALA A 85 4.95 -12.08 -17.91
N GLU A 86 6.15 -12.65 -17.96
CA GLU A 86 6.99 -12.75 -19.16
C GLU A 86 6.69 -14.00 -20.00
N ASP A 87 5.58 -14.71 -19.74
CA ASP A 87 5.13 -15.93 -20.44
C ASP A 87 6.15 -17.09 -20.39
N LYS A 88 6.97 -17.15 -19.35
CA LYS A 88 8.00 -18.20 -19.19
C LYS A 88 7.55 -19.36 -18.29
N ALA A 89 6.48 -19.17 -17.52
CA ALA A 89 5.92 -20.22 -16.69
C ALA A 89 5.12 -21.24 -17.52
N ALA A 90 5.26 -22.53 -17.20
CA ALA A 90 4.61 -23.61 -17.95
C ALA A 90 3.08 -23.72 -17.70
N HIS A 91 2.62 -23.28 -16.53
CA HIS A 91 1.25 -23.57 -16.04
C HIS A 91 0.45 -22.33 -15.66
N PHE A 92 1.06 -21.15 -15.64
CA PHE A 92 0.42 -19.92 -15.21
C PHE A 92 0.67 -18.84 -16.25
N THR A 93 -0.34 -17.99 -16.43
CA THR A 93 -0.27 -16.77 -17.24
C THR A 93 -0.92 -15.66 -16.43
N MET A 94 -0.34 -14.46 -16.46
CA MET A 94 -0.97 -13.30 -15.85
C MET A 94 -0.69 -12.05 -16.67
N ASN A 95 -1.60 -11.08 -16.61
CA ASN A 95 -1.30 -9.71 -17.03
C ASN A 95 -0.82 -8.89 -15.81
N THR A 96 -0.11 -7.79 -16.06
CA THR A 96 0.39 -6.85 -15.05
C THR A 96 -0.67 -5.84 -14.58
N SER A 97 -1.91 -5.99 -15.04
CA SER A 97 -3.09 -5.23 -14.58
C SER A 97 -3.87 -6.05 -13.55
N ASP A 98 -5.07 -6.53 -13.88
CA ASP A 98 -5.93 -7.34 -13.02
C ASP A 98 -5.23 -8.55 -12.36
N GLY A 99 -4.40 -9.28 -13.12
CA GLY A 99 -3.75 -10.50 -12.61
C GLY A 99 -2.78 -10.20 -11.46
N LEU A 100 -1.83 -9.30 -11.71
CA LEU A 100 -0.87 -8.88 -10.69
C LEU A 100 -1.52 -8.07 -9.56
N ASN A 101 -2.57 -7.29 -9.85
CA ASN A 101 -3.35 -6.57 -8.84
C ASN A 101 -3.96 -7.53 -7.80
N LYS A 102 -4.56 -8.63 -8.26
CA LYS A 102 -5.12 -9.66 -7.38
C LYS A 102 -4.08 -10.35 -6.52
N VAL A 103 -2.88 -10.57 -7.05
CA VAL A 103 -1.77 -11.14 -6.27
C VAL A 103 -1.32 -10.17 -5.18
N LEU A 104 -1.14 -8.89 -5.49
CA LEU A 104 -0.82 -7.89 -4.48
C LEU A 104 -1.92 -7.78 -3.43
N ALA A 105 -3.19 -7.79 -3.84
CA ALA A 105 -4.32 -7.80 -2.91
C ALA A 105 -4.31 -9.03 -1.98
N SER A 106 -3.87 -10.20 -2.46
CA SER A 106 -3.69 -11.37 -1.59
C SER A 106 -2.55 -11.20 -0.57
N ALA A 107 -1.47 -10.50 -0.93
CA ALA A 107 -0.38 -10.17 -0.01
C ALA A 107 -0.85 -9.17 1.07
N VAL A 108 -1.70 -8.19 0.70
CA VAL A 108 -2.36 -7.30 1.66
C VAL A 108 -3.26 -8.10 2.61
N ALA A 109 -4.04 -9.03 2.07
CA ALA A 109 -5.03 -9.77 2.82
C ALA A 109 -4.42 -10.75 3.84
N ILE A 110 -3.23 -11.30 3.56
CA ILE A 110 -2.50 -12.25 4.43
C ILE A 110 -1.41 -11.51 5.26
N ARG A 111 -1.55 -10.19 5.48
CA ARG A 111 -0.64 -9.42 6.34
C ARG A 111 -0.78 -9.82 7.82
N ASP A 112 0.17 -9.38 8.63
CA ASP A 112 0.01 -9.40 10.08
C ASP A 112 -0.97 -8.30 10.51
N GLU A 113 -2.08 -8.66 11.17
CA GLU A 113 -3.13 -7.70 11.58
C GLU A 113 -2.76 -6.90 12.83
N ASP A 114 -2.11 -7.55 13.80
CA ASP A 114 -1.63 -6.91 15.03
C ASP A 114 -0.10 -6.81 15.00
N PRO A 115 0.47 -5.60 14.82
CA PRO A 115 1.91 -5.40 14.81
C PRO A 115 2.57 -5.60 16.18
N ASN A 116 1.79 -5.67 17.26
CA ASN A 116 2.26 -5.97 18.61
C ASN A 116 2.22 -7.48 18.94
N ASP A 117 1.60 -8.31 18.10
CA ASP A 117 1.56 -9.76 18.31
C ASP A 117 2.97 -10.36 18.07
N PRO A 118 3.59 -10.99 19.08
CA PRO A 118 4.91 -11.59 18.93
C PRO A 118 4.97 -12.76 17.94
N GLU A 119 3.83 -13.34 17.55
CA GLU A 119 3.72 -14.39 16.54
C GLU A 119 3.56 -13.82 15.11
N SER A 120 3.34 -12.51 14.96
CA SER A 120 3.36 -11.80 13.67
C SER A 120 4.78 -11.76 13.11
N HIS A 121 4.95 -12.31 11.91
CA HIS A 121 6.27 -12.46 11.28
C HIS A 121 6.32 -12.00 9.82
N HIS A 122 5.17 -11.90 9.13
CA HIS A 122 5.09 -11.56 7.71
C HIS A 122 5.37 -10.08 7.45
N GLY A 123 5.00 -9.20 8.39
CA GLY A 123 5.04 -7.75 8.23
C GLY A 123 3.72 -7.14 7.79
N SER A 124 3.71 -5.80 7.68
CA SER A 124 2.55 -5.03 7.24
C SER A 124 2.23 -5.24 5.76
N ALA A 125 1.03 -4.88 5.31
CA ALA A 125 0.68 -4.98 3.89
C ALA A 125 1.64 -4.16 3.01
N PHE A 126 2.00 -2.95 3.46
CA PHE A 126 2.97 -2.11 2.75
C PHE A 126 4.33 -2.78 2.59
N GLU A 127 4.81 -3.47 3.64
CA GLU A 127 6.09 -4.18 3.62
C GLU A 127 6.09 -5.34 2.64
N ARG A 128 5.06 -6.19 2.73
CA ARG A 128 4.90 -7.37 1.90
C ARG A 128 4.76 -7.03 0.42
N VAL A 129 3.91 -6.03 0.12
CA VAL A 129 3.75 -5.54 -1.26
C VAL A 129 5.06 -4.91 -1.74
N THR A 130 5.75 -4.14 -0.91
CA THR A 130 7.06 -3.57 -1.27
C THR A 130 8.07 -4.65 -1.62
N ALA A 131 8.20 -5.68 -0.80
CA ALA A 131 9.14 -6.77 -1.06
C ALA A 131 8.79 -7.53 -2.34
N THR A 132 7.50 -7.84 -2.54
CA THR A 132 6.98 -8.45 -3.76
C THR A 132 7.30 -7.60 -4.99
N GLN A 133 7.11 -6.27 -4.90
CA GLN A 133 7.43 -5.35 -5.99
C GLN A 133 8.93 -5.33 -6.32
N ILE A 134 9.80 -5.28 -5.31
CA ILE A 134 11.26 -5.34 -5.51
C ILE A 134 11.65 -6.62 -6.26
N GLY A 135 11.09 -7.75 -5.86
CA GLY A 135 11.30 -9.02 -6.56
C GLY A 135 10.83 -8.99 -8.01
N PHE A 136 9.67 -8.41 -8.24
CA PHE A 136 9.08 -8.29 -9.58
C PHE A 136 9.90 -7.35 -10.48
N THR A 137 10.37 -6.21 -9.99
CA THR A 137 11.09 -5.21 -10.81
C THR A 137 12.56 -5.55 -10.94
N ASP A 138 13.22 -5.88 -9.83
CA ASP A 138 14.69 -5.94 -9.72
C ASP A 138 15.21 -7.39 -9.74
N GLY A 139 14.31 -8.36 -9.61
CA GLY A 139 14.59 -9.79 -9.72
C GLY A 139 15.22 -10.40 -8.47
N ALA A 140 15.43 -11.72 -8.53
CA ALA A 140 15.89 -12.54 -7.39
C ALA A 140 17.23 -12.09 -6.78
N GLY A 141 18.07 -11.39 -7.55
CA GLY A 141 19.34 -10.85 -7.06
C GLY A 141 19.18 -9.72 -6.05
N ALA A 142 18.09 -8.94 -6.13
CA ALA A 142 17.76 -7.92 -5.13
C ALA A 142 17.27 -8.59 -3.84
N CYS A 143 16.47 -9.65 -3.95
CA CYS A 143 15.97 -10.40 -2.80
C CYS A 143 17.11 -10.94 -1.93
N ALA A 144 18.18 -11.45 -2.53
CA ALA A 144 19.34 -11.96 -1.77
C ALA A 144 20.14 -10.88 -1.02
N LYS A 145 19.90 -9.59 -1.31
CA LYS A 145 20.56 -8.45 -0.65
C LYS A 145 19.72 -7.81 0.43
N MET A 146 18.44 -8.19 0.56
CA MET A 146 17.61 -7.70 1.67
C MET A 146 18.16 -8.22 2.99
N ASP A 147 18.47 -7.31 3.90
CA ASP A 147 18.93 -7.60 5.25
C ASP A 147 18.22 -6.67 6.25
N ALA A 148 18.59 -6.77 7.53
CA ALA A 148 17.97 -5.99 8.58
C ALA A 148 18.20 -4.48 8.41
N ASP A 149 19.39 -4.07 7.93
CA ASP A 149 19.73 -2.66 7.73
C ASP A 149 18.91 -2.06 6.58
N GLU A 150 18.71 -2.81 5.51
CA GLU A 150 17.89 -2.39 4.37
C GLU A 150 16.40 -2.31 4.75
N ILE A 151 15.88 -3.28 5.51
CA ILE A 151 14.49 -3.24 6.01
C ILE A 151 14.31 -2.07 6.97
N GLU A 152 15.23 -1.86 7.91
CA GLU A 152 15.17 -0.74 8.85
C GLU A 152 15.25 0.59 8.10
N SER A 153 16.04 0.69 7.03
CA SER A 153 16.06 1.88 6.18
C SER A 153 14.73 2.12 5.44
N ARG A 154 13.98 1.07 5.07
CA ARG A 154 12.65 1.20 4.44
C ARG A 154 11.57 1.54 5.45
N ARG A 155 11.68 1.00 6.67
CA ARG A 155 10.78 1.30 7.79
C ARG A 155 11.01 2.71 8.31
N ALA A 156 12.28 3.09 8.52
CA ALA A 156 12.73 4.38 9.02
C ALA A 156 11.77 4.97 10.06
N ASP A 157 11.15 6.12 9.75
CA ASP A 157 10.25 6.83 10.65
C ASP A 157 8.77 6.39 10.53
N LEU A 158 8.45 5.35 9.75
CA LEU A 158 7.09 4.83 9.65
C LEU A 158 6.66 4.18 10.98
N PRO A 159 5.40 4.37 11.40
CA PRO A 159 4.92 3.79 12.65
C PRO A 159 4.90 2.26 12.56
N GLN A 160 5.63 1.60 13.46
CA GLN A 160 5.77 0.14 13.49
C GLN A 160 4.86 -0.53 14.53
N GLN A 161 4.49 0.18 15.61
CA GLN A 161 3.75 -0.35 16.75
C GLN A 161 2.84 0.72 17.34
N PHE A 162 1.73 0.29 17.94
CA PHE A 162 0.83 1.20 18.65
C PHE A 162 1.48 1.66 19.96
N ALA A 163 1.32 2.94 20.29
CA ALA A 163 1.88 3.51 21.52
C ALA A 163 1.18 2.98 22.79
N GLU A 164 -0.10 2.63 22.69
CA GLU A 164 -0.92 2.10 23.78
C GLU A 164 -1.75 0.88 23.33
N GLY A 165 -2.00 -0.08 24.23
CA GLY A 165 -2.68 -1.34 23.89
C GLY A 165 -4.18 -1.25 23.55
N ASN A 166 -4.78 -0.06 23.60
CA ASN A 166 -6.17 0.20 23.19
C ASN A 166 -6.26 1.25 22.07
N ASP A 167 -5.12 1.67 21.51
CA ASP A 167 -5.08 2.60 20.39
C ASP A 167 -5.60 1.88 19.15
N SER A 168 -6.66 2.41 18.53
CA SER A 168 -7.20 1.87 17.28
C SER A 168 -6.39 2.31 16.06
N GLY A 169 -5.49 3.29 16.19
CA GLY A 169 -4.84 3.97 15.07
C GLY A 169 -5.74 4.99 14.35
N GLU A 170 -7.06 4.79 14.41
CA GLU A 170 -8.06 5.59 13.70
C GLU A 170 -8.26 7.02 14.25
N LEU A 171 -8.21 8.01 13.36
CA LEU A 171 -8.53 9.41 13.62
C LEU A 171 -9.84 9.82 12.90
N PRO A 172 -10.90 10.23 13.65
CA PRO A 172 -12.18 10.61 13.05
C PRO A 172 -12.08 11.68 11.96
N VAL A 173 -12.70 11.41 10.81
CA VAL A 173 -12.80 12.36 9.69
C VAL A 173 -13.84 13.43 10.02
N THR A 174 -13.37 14.66 10.25
CA THR A 174 -14.19 15.82 10.60
C THR A 174 -13.64 17.07 9.91
N GLU A 175 -14.42 18.14 9.79
CA GLU A 175 -13.89 19.41 9.25
C GLU A 175 -12.61 19.87 9.97
N ALA A 176 -12.57 19.70 11.30
CA ALA A 176 -11.41 20.09 12.11
C ALA A 176 -10.15 19.26 11.80
N THR A 177 -10.28 17.94 11.67
CA THR A 177 -9.14 17.08 11.32
C THR A 177 -8.70 17.30 9.87
N LEU A 178 -9.65 17.47 8.93
CA LEU A 178 -9.36 17.80 7.53
C LEU A 178 -8.59 19.12 7.41
N ASP A 179 -8.98 20.16 8.17
CA ASP A 179 -8.25 21.43 8.22
C ASP A 179 -6.80 21.27 8.71
N GLU A 180 -6.55 20.42 9.73
CA GLU A 180 -5.20 20.15 10.22
C GLU A 180 -4.34 19.39 9.19
N PHE A 181 -4.92 18.44 8.45
CA PHE A 181 -4.22 17.78 7.35
C PHE A 181 -3.86 18.78 6.24
N VAL A 182 -4.78 19.66 5.85
CA VAL A 182 -4.52 20.67 4.80
C VAL A 182 -3.43 21.64 5.22
N LYS A 183 -3.39 22.07 6.49
CA LYS A 183 -2.30 22.89 7.03
C LYS A 183 -0.96 22.15 6.95
N THR A 184 -0.96 20.87 7.29
CA THR A 184 0.24 20.02 7.18
C THR A 184 0.69 19.90 5.72
N PHE A 185 -0.22 19.70 4.77
CA PHE A 185 0.13 19.62 3.34
C PHE A 185 0.74 20.93 2.83
N GLN A 186 0.18 22.08 3.24
CA GLN A 186 0.78 23.38 2.94
C GLN A 186 2.16 23.54 3.57
N ALA A 187 2.38 23.07 4.79
CA ALA A 187 3.70 23.12 5.42
C ALA A 187 4.74 22.24 4.70
N ILE A 188 4.30 21.13 4.11
CA ILE A 188 5.16 20.21 3.34
C ILE A 188 5.54 20.79 1.98
N PHE A 189 4.58 21.34 1.23
CA PHE A 189 4.80 21.76 -0.16
C PHE A 189 5.04 23.25 -0.37
N ASP A 190 4.64 24.09 0.58
CA ASP A 190 4.76 25.56 0.55
C ASP A 190 4.24 26.16 -0.78
N LEU A 191 3.00 25.81 -1.15
CA LEU A 191 2.39 26.33 -2.38
C LEU A 191 2.18 27.84 -2.26
N PRO A 192 2.55 28.64 -3.29
CA PRO A 192 2.30 30.09 -3.30
C PRO A 192 0.81 30.44 -3.24
N GLU A 193 -0.01 29.67 -3.98
CA GLU A 193 -1.47 29.80 -4.00
C GLU A 193 -2.13 28.48 -3.56
N PRO A 194 -2.22 28.21 -2.24
CA PRO A 194 -2.87 27.00 -1.74
C PRO A 194 -4.32 26.88 -2.22
N PRO A 195 -4.81 25.67 -2.50
CA PRO A 195 -6.20 25.48 -2.88
C PRO A 195 -7.13 25.88 -1.73
N LYS A 196 -8.26 26.51 -2.06
CA LYS A 196 -9.34 26.73 -1.10
C LYS A 196 -10.01 25.40 -0.78
N VAL A 197 -10.30 25.12 0.49
CA VAL A 197 -11.07 23.94 0.89
C VAL A 197 -12.49 24.36 1.25
N VAL A 198 -13.49 23.60 0.79
CA VAL A 198 -14.90 23.79 1.14
C VAL A 198 -15.55 22.46 1.51
N PHE A 199 -16.38 22.49 2.55
CA PHE A 199 -17.08 21.31 3.10
C PHE A 199 -18.55 21.23 2.64
N THR A 200 -18.89 21.89 1.54
CA THR A 200 -20.27 21.97 1.01
C THR A 200 -20.65 20.79 0.10
N GLY A 201 -19.79 19.77 -0.01
CA GLY A 201 -19.90 18.66 -0.97
C GLY A 201 -18.71 18.60 -1.92
N ALA A 202 -18.48 17.43 -2.55
CA ALA A 202 -17.38 17.26 -3.51
C ALA A 202 -17.64 18.01 -4.82
N ASP A 203 -18.88 18.02 -5.31
CA ASP A 203 -19.26 18.81 -6.48
C ASP A 203 -19.34 20.32 -6.13
N THR A 204 -18.38 21.08 -6.66
CA THR A 204 -18.28 22.53 -6.51
C THR A 204 -18.79 23.29 -7.75
N GLY A 205 -19.37 22.60 -8.73
CA GLY A 205 -19.80 23.18 -10.01
C GLY A 205 -18.64 23.52 -10.94
N CYS A 206 -17.61 22.67 -10.96
CA CYS A 206 -16.39 22.90 -11.73
C CYS A 206 -16.65 22.92 -13.25
N SER A 207 -16.05 23.86 -13.98
CA SER A 207 -16.29 24.01 -15.43
C SER A 207 -15.32 23.21 -16.29
N ASP A 208 -14.18 22.81 -15.75
CA ASP A 208 -13.04 22.20 -16.45
C ASP A 208 -12.55 20.88 -15.84
N ALA A 209 -13.33 20.30 -14.91
CA ALA A 209 -13.10 18.97 -14.37
C ALA A 209 -14.42 18.32 -13.92
N VAL A 210 -14.44 16.99 -13.87
CA VAL A 210 -15.56 16.20 -13.34
C VAL A 210 -15.46 16.12 -11.81
N ALA A 211 -16.59 16.24 -11.11
CA ALA A 211 -16.65 15.99 -9.67
C ALA A 211 -16.35 14.51 -9.37
N THR A 212 -15.37 14.26 -8.52
CA THR A 212 -15.01 12.96 -7.96
C THR A 212 -15.41 12.90 -6.50
N GLU A 213 -16.39 12.04 -6.16
CA GLU A 213 -16.78 11.81 -4.76
C GLU A 213 -15.77 10.90 -4.05
N PRO A 214 -15.53 11.06 -2.73
CA PRO A 214 -16.05 12.13 -1.85
C PRO A 214 -15.20 13.42 -1.79
N VAL A 215 -14.09 13.48 -2.56
CA VAL A 215 -13.17 14.64 -2.59
C VAL A 215 -12.80 14.97 -4.03
N SER A 216 -13.09 16.20 -4.46
CA SER A 216 -12.79 16.72 -5.79
C SER A 216 -11.82 17.87 -5.74
N TYR A 217 -10.99 18.03 -6.78
CA TYR A 217 -10.23 19.25 -7.02
C TYR A 217 -10.72 19.95 -8.29
N CYS A 218 -11.05 21.23 -8.19
CA CYS A 218 -11.46 22.06 -9.32
C CYS A 218 -10.32 23.00 -9.76
N PRO A 219 -9.73 22.79 -10.95
CA PRO A 219 -8.61 23.60 -11.42
C PRO A 219 -8.97 25.06 -11.66
N SER A 220 -10.11 25.35 -12.30
CA SER A 220 -10.53 26.71 -12.66
C SER A 220 -10.71 27.64 -11.45
N THR A 221 -11.14 27.10 -10.31
CA THR A 221 -11.36 27.88 -9.07
C THR A 221 -10.31 27.62 -7.99
N ASN A 222 -9.33 26.75 -8.26
CA ASN A 222 -8.35 26.26 -7.30
C ASN A 222 -8.99 25.83 -5.97
N THR A 223 -10.03 24.99 -6.04
CA THR A 223 -10.86 24.62 -4.88
C THR A 223 -10.92 23.11 -4.72
N ILE A 224 -10.72 22.62 -3.49
CA ILE A 224 -11.02 21.24 -3.10
C ILE A 224 -12.41 21.23 -2.45
N GLY A 225 -13.34 20.48 -3.05
CA GLY A 225 -14.66 20.19 -2.49
C GLY A 225 -14.66 18.87 -1.74
N ILE A 226 -15.29 18.84 -0.58
CA ILE A 226 -15.34 17.67 0.30
C ILE A 226 -16.79 17.39 0.71
N SER A 227 -17.26 16.16 0.45
CA SER A 227 -18.40 15.58 1.16
C SER A 227 -17.89 14.93 2.45
N VAL A 228 -18.03 15.63 3.59
CA VAL A 228 -17.42 15.19 4.86
C VAL A 228 -18.01 13.86 5.33
N ASP A 229 -19.34 13.68 5.20
CA ASP A 229 -20.01 12.45 5.62
C ASP A 229 -19.58 11.25 4.76
N ASP A 230 -19.53 11.40 3.43
CA ASP A 230 -19.10 10.31 2.53
C ASP A 230 -17.60 10.01 2.67
N LEU A 231 -16.80 11.04 2.97
CA LEU A 231 -15.38 10.87 3.27
C LEU A 231 -15.17 10.15 4.61
N ALA A 232 -15.99 10.44 5.62
CA ALA A 232 -15.97 9.72 6.90
C ALA A 232 -16.43 8.27 6.75
N GLU A 233 -17.41 7.99 5.89
CA GLU A 233 -17.80 6.62 5.55
C GLU A 233 -16.65 5.87 4.87
N ARG A 234 -15.96 6.52 3.91
CA ARG A 234 -14.73 5.95 3.30
C ARG A 234 -13.66 5.65 4.33
N GLY A 235 -13.50 6.52 5.33
CA GLY A 235 -12.54 6.37 6.43
C GLY A 235 -12.97 5.39 7.52
N THR A 236 -14.02 4.60 7.31
CA THR A 236 -14.53 3.69 8.34
C THR A 236 -13.78 2.35 8.31
N PRO A 237 -13.32 1.84 9.47
CA PRO A 237 -12.61 0.58 9.55
C PRO A 237 -13.42 -0.60 9.05
N GLY A 238 -12.82 -1.39 8.18
CA GLY A 238 -13.41 -2.62 7.67
C GLY A 238 -13.56 -3.64 8.79
N ARG A 239 -14.63 -4.44 8.74
CA ARG A 239 -14.81 -5.58 9.66
C ARG A 239 -14.88 -6.86 8.87
N VAL A 240 -14.11 -7.87 9.28
CA VAL A 240 -14.25 -9.23 8.74
C VAL A 240 -15.67 -9.73 9.02
N GLY A 241 -16.41 -10.08 7.97
CA GLY A 241 -17.74 -10.66 8.13
C GLY A 241 -17.65 -11.95 8.96
N ARG A 242 -18.69 -12.28 9.75
CA ARG A 242 -18.72 -13.51 10.61
C ARG A 242 -18.50 -14.85 9.87
N ARG A 243 -18.41 -14.83 8.54
CA ARG A 243 -18.21 -16.01 7.67
C ARG A 243 -17.00 -15.87 6.75
N GLU A 244 -16.27 -14.75 6.81
CA GLU A 244 -15.08 -14.53 6.00
C GLU A 244 -13.85 -14.96 6.78
N LEU A 245 -12.94 -15.66 6.11
CA LEU A 245 -11.68 -16.10 6.71
C LEU A 245 -10.59 -15.05 6.59
N ILE A 246 -10.63 -14.24 5.53
CA ILE A 246 -9.62 -13.24 5.22
C ILE A 246 -10.29 -11.93 4.84
N GLN A 247 -9.85 -10.81 5.42
CA GLN A 247 -10.28 -9.48 5.02
C GLN A 247 -9.72 -9.12 3.64
N THR A 248 -10.58 -8.88 2.65
CA THR A 248 -10.14 -8.54 1.28
C THR A 248 -9.92 -7.06 1.04
N ASN A 249 -10.46 -6.20 1.90
CA ASN A 249 -10.31 -4.76 1.81
C ASN A 249 -9.99 -4.21 3.19
N ILE A 250 -8.78 -3.66 3.33
CA ILE A 250 -8.32 -3.02 4.55
C ILE A 250 -8.74 -1.58 4.42
N THR A 251 -9.70 -1.19 5.25
CA THR A 251 -10.17 0.19 5.29
C THR A 251 -10.00 0.77 6.68
N GLY A 252 -9.81 2.08 6.74
CA GLY A 252 -9.67 2.90 7.93
C GLY A 252 -9.53 4.37 7.55
N ASP A 253 -9.29 5.23 8.51
CA ASP A 253 -9.28 6.68 8.38
C ASP A 253 -8.29 7.18 7.31
N TYR A 254 -7.17 6.50 7.12
CA TYR A 254 -6.14 6.91 6.19
C TYR A 254 -6.57 6.72 4.73
N ASN A 255 -7.57 5.88 4.44
CA ASN A 255 -8.22 5.87 3.11
C ASN A 255 -8.88 7.21 2.76
N ALA A 256 -9.36 7.94 3.76
CA ALA A 256 -9.90 9.28 3.58
C ALA A 256 -8.79 10.32 3.43
N TYR A 257 -7.81 10.31 4.33
CA TYR A 257 -6.75 11.33 4.33
C TYR A 257 -5.80 11.21 3.14
N VAL A 258 -5.49 9.99 2.67
CA VAL A 258 -4.68 9.79 1.45
C VAL A 258 -5.40 10.26 0.19
N LEU A 259 -6.74 10.19 0.17
CA LEU A 259 -7.54 10.73 -0.93
C LEU A 259 -7.55 12.27 -0.90
N LEU A 260 -7.70 12.88 0.28
CA LEU A 260 -7.57 14.32 0.42
C LEU A 260 -6.17 14.80 -0.01
N ALA A 261 -5.13 14.11 0.45
CA ALA A 261 -3.74 14.33 0.06
C ALA A 261 -3.59 14.30 -1.48
N SER A 262 -4.13 13.28 -2.14
CA SER A 262 -4.14 13.16 -3.61
C SER A 262 -4.73 14.40 -4.30
N ARG A 263 -5.89 14.89 -3.84
CA ARG A 263 -6.51 16.09 -4.42
C ARG A 263 -5.73 17.36 -4.16
N TYR A 264 -5.07 17.46 -3.01
CA TYR A 264 -4.11 18.54 -2.75
C TYR A 264 -2.92 18.49 -3.71
N THR A 265 -2.40 17.30 -4.02
CA THR A 265 -1.29 17.18 -4.98
C THR A 265 -1.68 17.57 -6.40
N LEU A 266 -2.96 17.44 -6.80
CA LEU A 266 -3.43 17.97 -8.09
C LEU A 266 -3.31 19.51 -8.15
N ALA A 267 -3.54 20.21 -7.04
CA ALA A 267 -3.29 21.65 -6.96
C ALA A 267 -1.82 21.99 -7.13
N MET A 268 -0.93 21.20 -6.51
CA MET A 268 0.53 21.33 -6.72
C MET A 268 0.91 21.08 -8.20
N GLN A 269 0.36 20.04 -8.83
CA GLN A 269 0.64 19.76 -10.24
C GLN A 269 0.18 20.91 -11.14
N LYS A 270 -0.99 21.49 -10.86
CA LYS A 270 -1.49 22.69 -11.56
C LYS A 270 -0.55 23.88 -11.41
N GLU A 271 -0.11 24.16 -10.18
CA GLU A 271 0.83 25.26 -9.88
C GLU A 271 2.15 25.11 -10.65
N ASN A 272 2.61 23.86 -10.83
CA ASN A 272 3.80 23.55 -11.62
C ASN A 272 3.56 23.56 -13.14
N GLY A 273 2.36 23.92 -13.60
CA GLY A 273 2.00 23.97 -15.02
C GLY A 273 1.89 22.60 -15.69
N GLN A 274 1.66 21.54 -14.91
CA GLN A 274 1.53 20.17 -15.42
C GLN A 274 0.07 19.87 -15.83
N SER A 275 -0.09 18.95 -16.78
CA SER A 275 -1.39 18.40 -17.17
C SER A 275 -2.04 17.65 -16.01
N LEU A 276 -3.37 17.73 -15.94
CA LEU A 276 -4.15 17.19 -14.82
C LEU A 276 -5.09 16.05 -15.22
N ASP A 277 -5.11 15.67 -16.51
CA ASP A 277 -6.05 14.73 -17.12
C ASP A 277 -5.32 13.61 -17.88
N THR A 278 -4.22 13.12 -17.30
CA THR A 278 -3.40 12.07 -17.91
C THR A 278 -3.14 10.90 -16.95
N PRO A 279 -2.86 9.71 -17.47
CA PRO A 279 -2.36 8.59 -16.67
C PRO A 279 -1.12 8.95 -15.83
N GLN A 280 -0.26 9.83 -16.34
CA GLN A 280 0.92 10.33 -15.64
C GLN A 280 0.54 11.20 -14.44
N THR A 281 -0.49 12.05 -14.58
CA THR A 281 -1.05 12.84 -13.48
C THR A 281 -1.49 11.93 -12.33
N ALA A 282 -2.21 10.85 -12.66
CA ALA A 282 -2.71 9.87 -11.71
C ALA A 282 -1.59 9.20 -10.91
N LEU A 283 -0.52 8.76 -11.59
CA LEU A 283 0.65 8.17 -10.93
C LEU A 283 1.47 9.20 -10.15
N ARG A 284 1.61 10.43 -10.66
CA ARG A 284 2.29 11.52 -9.95
C ARG A 284 1.55 11.90 -8.67
N ALA A 285 0.22 11.95 -8.72
CA ALA A 285 -0.62 12.18 -7.54
C ALA A 285 -0.39 11.10 -6.48
N ALA A 286 -0.41 9.81 -6.88
CA ALA A 286 -0.10 8.71 -5.97
C ALA A 286 1.29 8.85 -5.33
N CYS A 287 2.31 9.17 -6.14
CA CYS A 287 3.67 9.36 -5.66
C CYS A 287 3.78 10.52 -4.67
N LEU A 288 3.24 11.69 -5.01
CA LEU A 288 3.26 12.86 -4.12
C LEU A 288 2.43 12.63 -2.85
N SER A 289 1.35 11.86 -2.90
CA SER A 289 0.64 11.40 -1.71
C SER A 289 1.53 10.54 -0.82
N GLY A 290 2.38 9.68 -1.40
CA GLY A 290 3.39 8.93 -0.63
C GLY A 290 4.41 9.84 0.07
N VAL A 291 4.80 10.95 -0.56
CA VAL A 291 5.66 11.96 0.07
C VAL A 291 4.98 12.60 1.28
N ILE A 292 3.70 12.95 1.16
CA ILE A 292 2.89 13.44 2.28
C ILE A 292 2.84 12.40 3.39
N THR A 293 2.57 11.14 3.05
CA THR A 293 2.52 10.03 4.01
C THR A 293 3.81 9.93 4.79
N ALA A 294 4.97 9.89 4.14
CA ALA A 294 6.27 9.84 4.83
C ALA A 294 6.53 11.06 5.73
N ALA A 295 6.02 12.24 5.38
CA ALA A 295 6.16 13.44 6.21
C ALA A 295 5.27 13.40 7.48
N LEU A 296 4.18 12.63 7.46
CA LEU A 296 3.27 12.43 8.59
C LEU A 296 3.79 11.38 9.60
N SER A 297 4.88 10.68 9.29
CA SER A 297 5.60 9.82 10.24
C SER A 297 5.83 10.55 11.59
N PRO A 298 5.65 9.90 12.75
CA PRO A 298 5.72 10.56 14.05
C PRO A 298 6.98 11.42 14.28
N THR A 299 8.15 10.92 13.86
CA THR A 299 9.42 11.68 13.94
C THR A 299 9.38 12.95 13.10
N ASN A 300 8.91 12.85 11.85
CA ASN A 300 8.86 13.95 10.89
C ASN A 300 7.77 14.97 11.22
N ALA A 301 6.62 14.50 11.70
CA ALA A 301 5.54 15.34 12.19
C ALA A 301 5.97 16.15 13.42
N ALA A 302 6.68 15.54 14.37
CA ALA A 302 7.24 16.25 15.53
C ALA A 302 8.26 17.33 15.13
N ALA A 303 9.09 17.07 14.11
CA ALA A 303 10.07 18.03 13.61
C ALA A 303 9.43 19.21 12.85
N SER A 304 8.30 18.97 12.17
CA SER A 304 7.58 19.98 11.38
C SER A 304 6.50 20.73 12.17
N GLY A 305 6.15 20.25 13.36
CA GLY A 305 5.05 20.80 14.18
C GLY A 305 3.66 20.41 13.67
N ALA A 306 3.56 19.35 12.87
CA ALA A 306 2.29 18.79 12.45
C ALA A 306 1.50 18.26 13.66
N GLN A 307 0.20 18.52 13.70
CA GLN A 307 -0.68 18.06 14.78
C GLN A 307 -1.30 16.69 14.51
N VAL A 308 -1.12 16.18 13.30
CA VAL A 308 -1.59 14.87 12.84
C VAL A 308 -0.37 14.02 12.50
N THR A 309 -0.41 12.75 12.88
CA THR A 309 0.66 11.78 12.66
C THR A 309 0.08 10.48 12.15
N LEU A 310 0.89 9.70 11.44
CA LEU A 310 0.51 8.34 11.05
C LEU A 310 0.40 7.41 12.25
N SER A 311 -0.52 6.47 12.14
CA SER A 311 -0.65 5.30 13.00
C SER A 311 -0.19 4.02 12.28
N PRO A 312 0.16 2.96 13.02
CA PRO A 312 0.34 1.63 12.42
C PRO A 312 -0.96 1.20 11.72
N GLY A 313 -0.87 0.76 10.47
CA GLY A 313 -2.03 0.37 9.65
C GLY A 313 -2.38 1.36 8.54
N ASP A 314 -2.09 2.66 8.72
CA ASP A 314 -2.42 3.72 7.75
C ASP A 314 -1.89 3.45 6.33
N LEU A 315 -0.64 2.96 6.22
CA LEU A 315 -0.06 2.62 4.93
C LEU A 315 -0.74 1.39 4.31
N ASP A 316 -1.24 0.46 5.12
CA ASP A 316 -1.93 -0.74 4.64
C ASP A 316 -3.30 -0.37 4.06
N GLU A 317 -3.99 0.56 4.71
CA GLU A 317 -5.22 1.17 4.20
C GLU A 317 -4.96 1.90 2.87
N ALA A 318 -3.93 2.75 2.80
CA ALA A 318 -3.55 3.43 1.56
C ALA A 318 -3.29 2.42 0.42
N VAL A 319 -2.49 1.38 0.67
CA VAL A 319 -2.20 0.32 -0.31
C VAL A 319 -3.47 -0.40 -0.72
N SER A 320 -4.36 -0.76 0.22
CA SER A 320 -5.63 -1.41 -0.08
C SER A 320 -6.52 -0.53 -0.96
N GLY A 321 -6.66 0.76 -0.64
CA GLY A 321 -7.38 1.74 -1.46
C GLY A 321 -6.79 1.87 -2.87
N LEU A 322 -5.46 1.87 -3.00
CA LEU A 322 -4.75 1.93 -4.28
C LEU A 322 -4.93 0.66 -5.13
N LEU A 323 -5.18 -0.50 -4.52
CA LEU A 323 -5.43 -1.76 -5.24
C LEU A 323 -6.91 -1.97 -5.59
N THR A 324 -7.82 -1.44 -4.78
CA THR A 324 -9.27 -1.58 -4.96
C THR A 324 -9.82 -0.56 -5.95
N ASP A 325 -10.13 0.66 -5.51
CA ASP A 325 -10.65 1.73 -6.38
C ASP A 325 -9.53 2.52 -7.08
N GLY A 326 -8.40 2.73 -6.42
CA GLY A 326 -7.28 3.53 -6.91
C GLY A 326 -7.59 5.01 -7.05
N LEU A 327 -8.62 5.52 -6.38
CA LEU A 327 -9.05 6.91 -6.52
C LEU A 327 -7.99 7.90 -6.03
N ALA A 328 -7.20 7.54 -5.02
CA ALA A 328 -6.04 8.34 -4.58
C ALA A 328 -4.92 8.40 -5.64
N ALA A 329 -4.94 7.51 -6.63
CA ALA A 329 -4.05 7.49 -7.78
C ALA A 329 -4.84 7.79 -9.06
N SER A 330 -5.64 8.85 -9.05
CA SER A 330 -6.42 9.28 -10.22
C SER A 330 -6.06 10.70 -10.64
N ASP A 331 -6.35 11.01 -11.89
CA ASP A 331 -6.31 12.35 -12.44
C ASP A 331 -7.48 13.22 -11.88
N VAL A 332 -7.60 14.45 -12.38
CA VAL A 332 -8.62 15.40 -11.91
C VAL A 332 -10.06 14.97 -12.22
N ASN A 333 -10.25 14.07 -13.18
CA ASN A 333 -11.57 13.57 -13.58
C ASN A 333 -11.89 12.21 -12.94
N GLY A 334 -11.01 11.68 -12.08
CA GLY A 334 -11.21 10.38 -11.44
C GLY A 334 -10.68 9.20 -12.25
N GLU A 335 -10.02 9.43 -13.39
CA GLU A 335 -9.46 8.37 -14.22
C GLU A 335 -8.12 7.89 -13.66
N THR A 336 -7.90 6.58 -13.65
CA THR A 336 -6.70 5.95 -13.07
C THR A 336 -6.08 4.96 -14.04
N VAL A 337 -4.83 4.57 -13.80
CA VAL A 337 -4.23 3.48 -14.57
C VAL A 337 -4.84 2.14 -14.18
N PRO A 338 -5.08 1.22 -15.14
CA PRO A 338 -5.66 -0.10 -14.82
C PRO A 338 -4.77 -0.99 -13.93
N SER A 339 -3.47 -0.70 -13.86
CA SER A 339 -2.52 -1.50 -13.09
C SER A 339 -2.42 -0.99 -11.65
N GLY A 340 -3.06 -1.69 -10.71
CA GLY A 340 -2.88 -1.40 -9.28
C GLY A 340 -1.45 -1.59 -8.79
N PHE A 341 -0.68 -2.46 -9.44
CA PHE A 341 0.77 -2.56 -9.23
C PHE A 341 1.46 -1.21 -9.49
N ALA A 342 1.16 -0.54 -10.61
CA ALA A 342 1.74 0.75 -10.92
C ALA A 342 1.28 1.85 -9.94
N ARG A 343 0.02 1.81 -9.50
CA ARG A 343 -0.53 2.75 -8.50
C ARG A 343 0.22 2.63 -7.17
N VAL A 344 0.39 1.41 -6.66
CA VAL A 344 1.12 1.16 -5.41
C VAL A 344 2.62 1.44 -5.56
N ASP A 345 3.24 1.08 -6.69
CA ASP A 345 4.66 1.38 -6.92
C ASP A 345 4.91 2.90 -6.96
N ALA A 346 4.00 3.67 -7.55
CA ALA A 346 4.07 5.13 -7.52
C ALA A 346 3.99 5.68 -6.09
N PHE A 347 2.98 5.28 -5.32
CA PHE A 347 2.86 5.66 -3.91
C PHE A 347 4.11 5.31 -3.09
N ARG A 348 4.57 4.06 -3.20
CA ARG A 348 5.80 3.58 -2.54
C ARG A 348 7.03 4.38 -2.94
N THR A 349 7.15 4.76 -4.21
CA THR A 349 8.25 5.61 -4.69
C THR A 349 8.29 6.93 -3.95
N GLY A 350 7.13 7.52 -3.67
CA GLY A 350 7.04 8.75 -2.87
C GLY A 350 7.39 8.53 -1.40
N VAL A 351 6.85 7.47 -0.79
CA VAL A 351 7.12 7.13 0.62
C VAL A 351 8.62 6.93 0.86
N LEU A 352 9.29 6.18 -0.01
CA LEU A 352 10.70 5.78 0.18
C LEU A 352 11.71 6.73 -0.49
N GLY A 353 11.33 7.37 -1.59
CA GLY A 353 12.23 8.16 -2.43
C GLY A 353 12.03 9.67 -2.33
N GLY A 354 10.92 10.13 -1.76
CA GLY A 354 10.61 11.55 -1.64
C GLY A 354 10.27 12.24 -2.97
N ARG A 355 10.09 13.56 -2.89
CA ARG A 355 9.57 14.40 -3.98
C ARG A 355 10.45 14.39 -5.23
N GLU A 356 11.77 14.46 -5.08
CA GLU A 356 12.70 14.52 -6.23
C GLU A 356 12.57 13.28 -7.13
N VAL A 357 12.31 12.10 -6.54
CA VAL A 357 12.09 10.87 -7.29
C VAL A 357 10.74 10.90 -7.98
N CYS A 358 9.69 11.41 -7.35
CA CYS A 358 8.38 11.59 -8.00
C CYS A 358 8.48 12.52 -9.22
N ASP A 359 9.13 13.67 -9.04
CA ASP A 359 9.26 14.71 -10.07
C ASP A 359 10.11 14.24 -11.26
N SER A 360 11.11 13.37 -11.04
CA SER A 360 11.93 12.80 -12.10
C SER A 360 11.27 11.61 -12.82
N ARG A 361 10.55 10.76 -12.08
CA ARG A 361 9.97 9.52 -12.60
C ARG A 361 8.67 9.74 -13.39
N TYR A 362 7.86 10.69 -12.95
CA TYR A 362 6.58 11.02 -13.57
C TYR A 362 6.66 12.39 -14.24
N THR A 363 7.56 12.56 -15.21
CA THR A 363 7.67 13.76 -16.04
C THR A 363 6.64 13.73 -17.19
N GLU A 364 6.38 14.89 -17.80
CA GLU A 364 5.58 14.98 -19.03
C GLU A 364 6.36 14.59 -20.28
#